data_AF-A0AAW8W8G4-F1
#
_entry.id   AF-A0AAW8W8G4-F1
#
_cell.length_a   1.000
_cell.length_b   1.000
_cell.length_c   1.000
_cell.angle_alpha   90.00
_cell.angle_beta   90.00
_cell.angle_gamma   90.00
#
_symmetry.space_group_name_H-M   'P 1'
#
loop_
_entity.id
_entity.type
_entity.pdbx_description
1 polymer ?
#
loop_
_entity_poly.entity_id
_entity_poly.type
_entity_poly.pdbx_seq_one_letter_code
_entity_poly.pdbx_strand_id
1 'polypeptide(L)' 'MDVFYYYFGEFASWFCFMFLCIYGGYKLSESVHHYGGWKPWAIDFFGLDFKEEHK' A
#
# COMPACT_ATOMS: atom_id res chain seq x y z
N MET A 1 8.30 35.44 5.95
CA MET A 1 7.80 34.33 6.79
C MET A 1 6.97 33.36 5.95
N ASP A 2 5.95 33.80 5.20
CA ASP A 2 5.12 32.91 4.36
C ASP A 2 5.87 32.05 3.34
N VAL A 3 6.81 32.63 2.59
CA VAL A 3 7.55 31.91 1.54
C VAL A 3 8.38 30.76 2.12
N PHE A 4 8.97 30.94 3.30
CA PHE A 4 9.79 29.90 3.94
C PHE A 4 8.93 28.73 4.45
N TYR A 5 7.75 29.01 5.03
CA TYR A 5 6.81 27.97 5.43
C TYR A 5 6.18 27.24 4.26
N TYR A 6 5.96 27.93 3.13
CA TYR A 6 5.43 27.29 1.93
C TYR A 6 6.44 26.29 1.34
N TYR A 7 7.70 26.71 1.14
CA TYR A 7 8.74 25.82 0.60
C TYR A 7 9.13 24.69 1.57
N PHE A 8 9.27 24.99 2.86
CA PHE A 8 9.63 23.98 3.85
C PHE A 8 8.45 23.03 4.15
N GLY A 9 7.23 23.55 4.19
CA GLY A 9 6.01 22.76 4.38
C GLY A 9 5.71 21.85 3.20
N GLU A 10 5.90 22.34 1.97
CA GLU A 10 5.77 21.54 0.75
C GLU A 10 6.85 20.44 0.71
N PHE A 11 8.10 20.77 1.03
CA PHE A 11 9.15 19.77 1.14
C PHE A 11 8.80 18.70 2.18
N ALA A 12 8.42 19.09 3.40
CA ALA A 12 8.07 18.15 4.46
C ALA A 12 6.86 17.26 4.11
N SER A 13 5.85 17.80 3.42
CA SER A 13 4.66 17.04 3.00
C SER A 13 5.00 16.00 1.93
N TRP A 14 5.88 16.34 0.97
CA TRP A 14 6.39 15.39 -0.02
C TRP A 14 7.20 14.26 0.61
N PHE A 15 8.09 14.57 1.55
CA PHE A 15 8.84 13.54 2.27
C PHE A 15 7.93 12.64 3.10
N CYS A 16 6.94 13.20 3.78
CA CYS A 16 5.94 12.44 4.52
C CYS A 16 5.14 11.53 3.58
N PHE A 17 4.70 12.05 2.43
CA PHE A 17 3.98 11.27 1.42
C PHE A 17 4.82 10.12 0.89
N MET A 18 6.08 10.36 0.52
CA MET A 18 7.00 9.32 0.06
C MET A 18 7.21 8.25 1.14
N PHE A 19 7.41 8.65 2.40
CA PHE A 19 7.55 7.72 3.51
C PHE A 19 6.30 6.85 3.69
N LEU A 20 5.10 7.45 3.62
CA LEU A 20 3.83 6.72 3.72
C LEU A 20 3.62 5.76 2.54
N CYS A 21 3.99 6.15 1.32
CA CYS A 21 3.95 5.26 0.16
C CYS A 21 4.88 4.05 0.31
N ILE A 22 6.12 4.28 0.78
CA ILE A 22 7.09 3.20 1.01
C ILE A 22 6.61 2.28 2.14
N TYR A 23 6.17 2.85 3.26
CA TYR A 23 5.68 2.09 4.41
C TYR A 23 4.43 1.29 4.06
N GLY A 24 3.48 1.90 3.35
CA GLY A 24 2.28 1.24 2.86
C GLY A 24 2.62 0.10 1.88
N GLY A 25 3.54 0.34 0.95
CA GLY A 25 4.03 -0.69 0.03
C GLY A 25 4.73 -1.85 0.74
N TYR A 26 5.53 -1.56 1.77
CA TYR A 26 6.16 -2.59 2.61
C TYR A 26 5.11 -3.43 3.33
N LYS A 27 4.13 -2.79 3.97
CA LYS A 27 3.02 -3.48 4.65
C LYS A 27 2.18 -4.33 3.70
N LEU A 28 1.92 -3.83 2.50
CA LEU A 28 1.21 -4.57 1.45
C LEU A 28 2.02 -5.78 0.98
N SER A 29 3.33 -5.61 0.76
CA SER A 29 4.22 -6.71 0.40
C SER A 29 4.28 -7.77 1.51
N GLU A 30 4.34 -7.36 2.77
CA GLU A 30 4.29 -8.25 3.94
C GLU A 30 2.97 -9.04 3.96
N SER A 31 1.82 -8.37 3.75
CA SER A 31 0.53 -9.07 3.70
C SER A 31 0.45 -10.03 2.52
N VAL A 32 0.91 -9.62 1.34
CA VAL A 32 0.92 -10.48 0.15
C VAL A 32 1.76 -11.73 0.37
N HIS A 33 2.94 -11.60 0.98
CA HIS A 33 3.78 -12.74 1.32
C HIS A 33 3.13 -13.65 2.37
N HIS A 34 2.50 -13.08 3.39
CA HIS A 34 1.79 -13.84 4.42
C HIS A 34 0.67 -14.72 3.84
N TYR A 35 -0.03 -14.23 2.81
CA TYR A 35 -1.07 -14.98 2.09
C TYR A 35 -0.53 -15.97 1.06
N GLY A 36 0.80 -16.07 0.89
CA GLY A 36 1.42 -16.99 -0.06
C GLY A 36 1.54 -16.45 -1.49
N GLY A 37 1.40 -15.14 -1.69
CA GLY A 37 1.59 -14.44 -2.96
C GLY A 37 0.39 -13.58 -3.39
N TRP A 38 0.56 -12.86 -4.50
CA TRP A 38 -0.42 -11.89 -4.98
C TRP A 38 -1.77 -12.49 -5.36
N LYS A 39 -1.76 -13.71 -5.92
CA LYS A 39 -2.98 -14.41 -6.34
C LYS A 39 -3.89 -14.71 -5.16
N PRO A 40 -3.48 -15.49 -4.13
CA PRO A 40 -4.34 -15.75 -2.97
C PRO A 40 -4.69 -14.48 -2.18
N TRP A 41 -3.76 -13.53 -2.06
CA TRP A 41 -4.03 -12.25 -1.41
C TRP A 41 -5.13 -11.44 -2.12
N ALA A 42 -5.09 -11.33 -3.45
CA ALA A 42 -6.09 -10.58 -4.22
C ALA A 42 -7.47 -11.27 -4.17
N ILE A 43 -7.49 -12.59 -4.12
CA ILE A 43 -8.71 -13.40 -4.01
C ILE A 43 -9.43 -13.10 -2.70
N ASP A 44 -8.69 -13.15 -1.59
CA ASP A 44 -9.20 -12.82 -0.26
C ASP A 44 -9.63 -11.34 -0.18
N PHE A 45 -8.79 -10.43 -0.70
CA PHE A 45 -9.05 -8.99 -0.63
C PHE A 45 -10.28 -8.55 -1.43
N PHE A 46 -10.48 -9.08 -2.63
CA PHE A 46 -11.66 -8.77 -3.46
C PHE A 46 -12.87 -9.63 -3.11
N GLY A 47 -12.76 -10.57 -2.17
CA GLY A 47 -13.81 -11.52 -1.84
C GLY A 47 -14.23 -12.35 -3.06
N LEU A 48 -13.29 -12.58 -3.99
CA LEU A 48 -13.51 -13.38 -5.19
C LEU A 48 -13.44 -14.85 -4.79
N ASP A 49 -14.42 -15.31 -4.01
CA ASP A 49 -14.55 -16.69 -3.58
C ASP A 49 -14.40 -17.58 -4.83
N PHE A 50 -13.27 -18.32 -4.90
CA PHE A 50 -13.11 -19.31 -5.95
C PHE A 50 -14.13 -20.37 -5.61
N LYS A 51 -15.30 -20.29 -6.25
CA LYS A 51 -16.07 -21.49 -6.57
C LYS A 51 -15.10 -22.39 -7.33
N GLU A 52 -14.35 -23.21 -6.60
CA GLU A 52 -13.84 -24.45 -7.12
C GLU A 52 -15.08 -25.16 -7.66
N GLU A 53 -15.28 -25.06 -8.97
CA GLU A 53 -16.11 -25.99 -9.69
C GLU A 53 -15.54 -27.37 -9.38
N HIS A 54 -16.16 -28.03 -8.41
CA HIS A 54 -16.13 -29.47 -8.26
C HIS A 54 -16.32 -30.09 -9.65
N LYS A 55 -15.25 -30.62 -10.23
CA LYS A 55 -15.32 -31.53 -11.36
C LYS A 55 -14.19 -32.54 -11.32
#